data_AF-A0A2G9MJU5-F1
#
_entry.id   AF-A0A2G9MJU5-F1
#
_cell.length_a   1.000
_cell.length_b   1.000
_cell.length_c   1.000
_cell.angle_alpha   90.00
_cell.angle_beta   90.00
_cell.angle_gamma   90.00
#
_symmetry.space_group_name_H-M   'P 1'
#
loop_
_entity.id
_entity.type
_entity.pdbx_description
1 polymer ?
#
loop_
_entity_poly.entity_id
_entity_poly.type
_entity_poly.pdbx_seq_one_letter_code
_entity_poly.pdbx_strand_id
1 'polypeptide(L)'
;MSLENKVLKRKKDLADATSAISFIFPIATFIETRLAEISDEKSLVSRVFSAGVAYSITPKVMELRKRTKQYLGIREDSHEITKLFHDAIYAGLWGFTVRPLIYLVSGETDAKKIAIGTAAVTLSGLILGGPTLYVMDVFRDFVGFEKTDRRIPNYFQRRSVRIKKCIAMGFVATGICLTGIMYKISPDNFDFAEYAVEYSERIKDYIK
;
A
#
# COMPACT_ATOMS: atom_id res chain seq x y z
N MET A 1 -15.50 -19.19 -16.09
CA MET A 1 -15.75 -18.43 -14.83
C MET A 1 -16.98 -17.55 -15.03
N SER A 2 -18.00 -17.69 -14.18
CA SER A 2 -19.24 -16.90 -14.25
C SER A 2 -18.98 -15.39 -14.08
N LEU A 3 -19.93 -14.56 -14.51
CA LEU A 3 -19.88 -13.10 -14.32
C LEU A 3 -19.79 -12.75 -12.83
N GLU A 4 -20.55 -13.45 -11.98
CA GLU A 4 -20.53 -13.27 -10.52
C GLU A 4 -19.14 -13.51 -9.93
N ASN A 5 -18.45 -14.57 -10.37
CA ASN A 5 -17.10 -14.87 -9.91
C ASN A 5 -16.09 -13.79 -10.35
N LYS A 6 -16.25 -13.23 -11.56
CA LYS A 6 -15.42 -12.10 -12.02
C LYS A 6 -15.63 -10.84 -11.17
N VAL A 7 -16.90 -10.54 -10.83
CA VAL A 7 -17.25 -9.38 -10.00
C VAL A 7 -16.70 -9.55 -8.58
N LEU A 8 -16.88 -10.73 -7.98
CA LEU A 8 -16.36 -11.03 -6.65
C LEU A 8 -14.83 -10.92 -6.60
N LYS A 9 -14.14 -11.48 -7.61
CA LYS A 9 -12.69 -11.37 -7.73
C LYS A 9 -12.23 -9.91 -7.77
N ARG A 10 -12.85 -9.07 -8.63
CA ARG A 10 -12.52 -7.64 -8.71
C ARG A 10 -12.73 -6.91 -7.39
N LYS A 11 -13.79 -7.22 -6.65
CA LYS A 11 -14.04 -6.62 -5.32
C LYS A 11 -12.97 -7.01 -4.30
N LYS A 12 -12.52 -8.27 -4.32
CA LYS A 12 -11.39 -8.76 -3.50
C LYS A 12 -10.10 -8.03 -3.84
N ASP A 13 -9.81 -7.90 -5.13
CA ASP A 13 -8.64 -7.20 -5.67
C ASP A 13 -8.60 -5.72 -5.22
N LEU A 14 -9.74 -5.03 -5.26
CA LEU A 14 -9.87 -3.65 -4.76
C LEU A 14 -9.64 -3.55 -3.25
N ALA A 15 -10.17 -4.49 -2.46
CA ALA A 15 -9.96 -4.52 -1.02
C ALA A 15 -8.50 -4.77 -0.64
N ASP A 16 -7.80 -5.62 -1.39
CA ASP A 16 -6.37 -5.88 -1.20
C ASP A 16 -5.54 -4.63 -1.47
N ALA A 17 -5.80 -3.95 -2.58
CA ALA A 17 -5.10 -2.70 -2.89
C ALA A 17 -5.41 -1.61 -1.83
N THR A 18 -6.69 -1.45 -1.45
CA THR A 18 -7.12 -0.45 -0.46
C THR A 18 -6.45 -0.67 0.88
N SER A 19 -6.40 -1.91 1.36
CA SER A 19 -5.79 -2.26 2.65
C SER A 19 -4.28 -2.05 2.63
N ALA A 20 -3.60 -2.48 1.58
CA ALA A 20 -2.16 -2.26 1.40
C ALA A 20 -1.83 -0.76 1.38
N ILE A 21 -2.56 0.03 0.59
CA ILE A 21 -2.39 1.49 0.51
C ILE A 21 -2.58 2.13 1.89
N SER A 22 -3.68 1.83 2.57
CA SER A 22 -4.03 2.43 3.87
C SER A 22 -2.97 2.13 4.94
N PHE A 23 -2.33 0.95 4.86
CA PHE A 23 -1.25 0.59 5.77
C PHE A 23 0.10 1.23 5.41
N ILE A 24 0.48 1.16 4.13
CA ILE A 24 1.84 1.49 3.68
C ILE A 24 2.01 3.00 3.49
N PHE A 25 0.96 3.73 3.07
CA PHE A 25 1.09 5.13 2.67
C PHE A 25 1.59 6.05 3.78
N PRO A 26 1.12 5.97 5.03
CA PRO A 26 1.66 6.77 6.12
C PRO A 26 3.18 6.57 6.30
N ILE A 27 3.62 5.31 6.26
CA ILE A 27 5.02 4.93 6.51
C ILE A 27 5.89 5.40 5.36
N ALA A 28 5.46 5.17 4.13
CA ALA A 28 6.20 5.61 2.96
C ALA A 28 6.24 7.14 2.84
N THR A 29 5.17 7.84 3.21
CA THR A 29 5.16 9.32 3.25
C THR A 29 6.19 9.82 4.26
N PHE A 30 6.20 9.26 5.47
CA PHE A 30 7.21 9.59 6.48
C PHE A 30 8.64 9.36 5.97
N ILE A 31 8.90 8.22 5.33
CA ILE A 31 10.22 7.91 4.76
C ILE A 31 10.61 8.95 3.69
N GLU A 32 9.70 9.25 2.76
CA GLU A 32 9.97 10.17 1.66
C GLU A 32 10.25 11.58 2.16
N THR A 33 9.38 12.12 3.01
CA THR A 33 9.49 13.52 3.44
C THR A 33 10.53 13.74 4.54
N ARG A 34 10.81 12.73 5.39
CA ARG A 34 11.73 12.89 6.53
C ARG A 34 13.09 12.27 6.35
N LEU A 35 13.19 11.13 5.68
CA LEU A 35 14.46 10.42 5.55
C LEU A 35 15.11 10.68 4.19
N ALA A 36 14.32 10.71 3.13
CA ALA A 36 14.80 10.95 1.78
C ALA A 36 14.74 12.42 1.37
N GLU A 37 14.13 13.29 2.18
CA GLU A 37 13.95 14.72 1.91
C GLU A 37 13.33 14.99 0.53
N ILE A 38 12.45 14.10 0.07
CA ILE A 38 11.66 14.30 -1.13
C ILE A 38 10.57 15.31 -0.79
N SER A 39 10.48 16.37 -1.58
CA SER A 39 9.48 17.43 -1.40
C SER A 39 8.06 16.84 -1.35
N ASP A 40 7.22 17.42 -0.51
CA ASP A 40 5.83 16.99 -0.30
C ASP A 40 5.03 16.87 -1.61
N GLU A 41 5.20 17.80 -2.55
CA GLU A 41 4.57 17.74 -3.89
C GLU A 41 4.89 16.44 -4.61
N LYS A 42 6.19 16.15 -4.78
CA LYS A 42 6.67 14.93 -5.44
C LYS A 42 6.24 13.68 -4.69
N SER A 43 6.27 13.70 -3.35
CA SER A 43 5.78 12.58 -2.55
C SER A 43 4.28 12.35 -2.77
N LEU A 44 3.47 13.40 -2.82
CA LEU A 44 2.04 13.29 -3.08
C LEU A 44 1.77 12.71 -4.47
N VAL A 45 2.45 13.21 -5.51
CA VAL A 45 2.37 12.64 -6.87
C VAL A 45 2.79 11.16 -6.85
N SER A 46 3.85 10.82 -6.11
CA SER A 46 4.30 9.43 -5.93
C SER A 46 3.21 8.56 -5.30
N ARG A 47 2.42 9.08 -4.33
CA ARG A 47 1.30 8.35 -3.69
C ARG A 47 0.15 8.13 -4.65
N VAL A 48 -0.26 9.16 -5.39
CA VAL A 48 -1.34 9.05 -6.39
C VAL A 48 -0.96 8.01 -7.45
N PHE A 49 0.25 8.09 -7.98
CA PHE A 49 0.74 7.11 -8.95
C PHE A 49 0.85 5.70 -8.34
N SER A 50 1.42 5.58 -7.12
CA SER A 50 1.47 4.31 -6.37
C SER A 50 0.10 3.69 -6.18
N ALA A 51 -0.94 4.49 -5.90
CA ALA A 51 -2.30 4.02 -5.74
C ALA A 51 -2.87 3.47 -7.05
N GLY A 52 -2.71 4.21 -8.15
CA GLY A 52 -3.13 3.76 -9.48
C GLY A 52 -2.44 2.46 -9.89
N VAL A 53 -1.13 2.37 -9.65
CA VAL A 53 -0.33 1.16 -9.86
C VAL A 53 -0.88 0.02 -8.99
N ALA A 54 -1.03 0.23 -7.68
CA ALA A 54 -1.51 -0.79 -6.75
C ALA A 54 -2.90 -1.33 -7.12
N TYR A 55 -3.86 -0.48 -7.49
CA TYR A 55 -5.18 -0.94 -7.94
C TYR A 55 -5.13 -1.75 -9.24
N SER A 56 -4.14 -1.49 -10.10
CA SER A 56 -3.99 -2.16 -11.38
C SER A 56 -3.27 -3.50 -11.28
N ILE A 57 -2.29 -3.62 -10.39
CA ILE A 57 -1.34 -4.75 -10.40
C ILE A 57 -1.40 -5.64 -9.17
N THR A 58 -1.95 -5.17 -8.04
CA THR A 58 -2.05 -5.97 -6.79
C THR A 58 -2.54 -7.40 -7.05
N PRO A 59 -3.53 -7.66 -7.92
CA PRO A 59 -3.98 -9.03 -8.18
C PRO A 59 -2.88 -9.93 -8.75
N LYS A 60 -2.09 -9.39 -9.70
CA LYS A 60 -0.96 -10.11 -10.32
C LYS A 60 0.17 -10.31 -9.31
N VAL A 61 0.44 -9.29 -8.49
CA VAL A 61 1.44 -9.37 -7.40
C VAL A 61 1.02 -10.43 -6.38
N MET A 62 -0.26 -10.52 -6.04
CA MET A 62 -0.75 -11.55 -5.11
C MET A 62 -0.71 -12.95 -5.70
N GLU A 63 -1.01 -13.09 -6.99
CA GLU A 63 -0.90 -14.35 -7.70
C GLU A 63 0.56 -14.82 -7.78
N LEU A 64 1.48 -13.92 -8.13
CA LEU A 64 2.91 -14.21 -8.19
C LEU A 64 3.44 -14.66 -6.81
N ARG A 65 3.08 -13.97 -5.72
CA ARG A 65 3.41 -14.40 -4.35
C ARG A 65 2.94 -15.82 -4.05
N LYS A 66 1.73 -16.19 -4.47
CA LYS A 66 1.22 -17.56 -4.26
C LYS A 66 2.06 -18.58 -5.02
N ARG A 67 2.38 -18.28 -6.29
CA ARG A 67 3.22 -19.14 -7.13
C ARG A 67 4.63 -19.30 -6.56
N THR A 68 5.26 -18.22 -6.07
CA THR A 68 6.60 -18.31 -5.47
C THR A 68 6.60 -19.13 -4.18
N LYS A 69 5.57 -19.00 -3.33
CA LYS A 69 5.40 -19.87 -2.16
C LYS A 69 5.29 -21.34 -2.56
N GLN A 70 4.46 -21.66 -3.54
CA GLN A 70 4.31 -23.03 -4.04
C GLN A 70 5.61 -23.59 -4.61
N TYR A 71 6.33 -22.80 -5.41
CA TYR A 71 7.62 -23.17 -5.99
C TYR A 71 8.68 -23.47 -4.92
N LEU A 72 8.69 -22.69 -3.83
CA LEU A 72 9.60 -22.88 -2.69
C LEU A 72 9.10 -23.93 -1.69
N GLY A 73 7.99 -24.63 -1.98
CA GLY A 73 7.41 -25.63 -1.08
C GLY A 73 6.78 -25.05 0.20
N ILE A 74 6.54 -23.74 0.26
CA ILE A 74 5.88 -23.07 1.39
C ILE A 74 4.36 -23.29 1.27
N ARG A 75 3.86 -24.22 2.07
CA ARG A 75 2.46 -24.65 2.14
C ARG A 75 1.71 -23.96 3.28
N GLU A 76 0.40 -24.19 3.39
CA GLU A 76 -0.43 -23.60 4.45
C GLU A 76 -0.03 -24.08 5.85
N ASP A 77 0.38 -25.35 5.95
CA ASP A 77 0.87 -26.03 7.15
C ASP A 77 2.35 -25.71 7.48
N SER A 78 3.05 -24.98 6.63
CA SER A 78 4.41 -24.53 6.90
C SER A 78 4.47 -23.60 8.11
N HIS A 79 5.63 -23.55 8.75
CA HIS A 79 5.88 -22.70 9.92
C HIS A 79 5.57 -21.23 9.61
N GLU A 80 4.93 -20.52 10.54
CA GLU A 80 4.50 -19.12 10.31
C GLU A 80 5.69 -18.21 10.02
N ILE A 81 6.81 -18.42 10.71
CA ILE A 81 8.06 -17.68 10.47
C ILE A 81 8.53 -17.81 9.02
N THR A 82 8.48 -19.01 8.42
CA THR A 82 8.88 -19.22 7.02
C THR A 82 7.96 -18.46 6.06
N LYS A 83 6.65 -18.46 6.33
CA LYS A 83 5.68 -17.69 5.55
C LYS A 83 5.93 -16.18 5.67
N LEU A 84 6.19 -15.69 6.88
CA LEU A 84 6.49 -14.28 7.15
C LEU A 84 7.81 -13.84 6.51
N PHE A 85 8.85 -14.68 6.55
CA PHE A 85 10.15 -14.39 5.96
C PHE A 85 10.08 -14.29 4.43
N HIS A 86 9.39 -15.24 3.78
CA HIS A 86 9.12 -15.13 2.34
C HIS A 86 8.35 -13.84 2.02
N ASP A 87 7.33 -13.53 2.80
CA ASP A 87 6.47 -12.37 2.62
C ASP A 87 7.22 -11.04 2.80
N ALA A 88 8.15 -10.99 3.76
CA ALA A 88 9.10 -9.91 3.96
C ALA A 88 10.00 -9.71 2.73
N ILE A 89 10.69 -10.77 2.28
CA ILE A 89 11.56 -10.71 1.10
C ILE A 89 10.78 -10.25 -0.13
N TYR A 90 9.60 -10.85 -0.35
CA TYR A 90 8.76 -10.53 -1.49
C TYR A 90 8.34 -9.05 -1.50
N ALA A 91 7.93 -8.50 -0.35
CA ALA A 91 7.58 -7.09 -0.21
C ALA A 91 8.80 -6.17 -0.40
N GLY A 92 9.96 -6.55 0.14
CA GLY A 92 11.22 -5.81 -0.05
C GLY A 92 11.63 -5.75 -1.52
N LEU A 93 11.67 -6.87 -2.22
CA LEU A 93 11.99 -6.94 -3.66
C LEU A 93 11.01 -6.12 -4.51
N TRP A 94 9.72 -6.17 -4.17
CA TRP A 94 8.71 -5.35 -4.83
C TRP A 94 9.01 -3.86 -4.66
N GLY A 95 9.30 -3.42 -3.43
CA GLY A 95 9.71 -2.05 -3.14
C GLY A 95 10.95 -1.63 -3.92
N PHE A 96 12.00 -2.45 -3.89
CA PHE A 96 13.26 -2.18 -4.58
C PHE A 96 13.08 -1.99 -6.10
N THR A 97 12.28 -2.86 -6.72
CA THR A 97 12.11 -2.88 -8.18
C THR A 97 11.25 -1.71 -8.66
N VAL A 98 10.21 -1.35 -7.90
CA VAL A 98 9.16 -0.45 -8.39
C VAL A 98 9.38 1.00 -7.94
N ARG A 99 9.99 1.22 -6.76
CA ARG A 99 10.14 2.56 -6.19
C ARG A 99 10.96 3.53 -7.04
N PRO A 100 12.10 3.13 -7.64
CA PRO A 100 12.87 4.04 -8.49
C PRO A 100 12.01 4.59 -9.65
N LEU A 101 11.22 3.73 -10.29
CA LEU A 101 10.34 4.15 -11.39
C LEU A 101 9.25 5.10 -10.91
N ILE A 102 8.66 4.85 -9.73
CA ILE A 102 7.66 5.73 -9.13
C ILE A 102 8.25 7.12 -8.86
N TYR A 103 9.47 7.20 -8.33
CA TYR A 103 10.11 8.49 -8.04
C TYR A 103 10.47 9.27 -9.31
N LEU A 104 10.93 8.59 -10.35
CA LEU A 104 11.19 9.22 -11.65
C LEU A 104 9.90 9.78 -12.26
N VAL A 105 8.81 9.02 -12.21
CA VAL A 105 7.50 9.47 -12.71
C VAL A 105 6.93 10.63 -11.87
N SER A 106 7.25 10.69 -10.57
CA SER A 106 6.87 11.84 -9.72
C SER A 106 7.77 13.07 -9.90
N GLY A 107 8.72 13.05 -10.84
CA GLY A 107 9.61 14.18 -11.12
C GLY A 107 10.76 14.33 -10.12
N GLU A 108 11.08 13.30 -9.34
CA GLU A 108 12.32 13.29 -8.57
C GLU A 108 13.49 12.93 -9.48
N THR A 109 14.54 13.76 -9.47
CA THR A 109 15.71 13.64 -10.32
C THR A 109 17.00 13.52 -9.52
N ASP A 110 16.96 13.82 -8.21
CA ASP A 110 18.10 13.65 -7.33
C ASP A 110 18.33 12.15 -7.05
N ALA A 111 19.37 11.60 -7.66
CA ALA A 111 19.74 10.19 -7.51
C ALA A 111 19.98 9.78 -6.05
N LYS A 112 20.48 10.68 -5.20
CA LYS A 112 20.71 10.41 -3.77
C LYS A 112 19.38 10.24 -3.05
N LYS A 113 18.41 11.14 -3.28
CA LYS A 113 17.06 11.04 -2.68
C LYS A 113 16.34 9.79 -3.15
N ILE A 114 16.41 9.47 -4.44
CA ILE A 114 15.84 8.25 -5.02
C ILE A 114 16.45 7.00 -4.37
N ALA A 115 17.78 6.96 -4.22
CA ALA A 115 18.47 5.82 -3.62
C ALA A 115 18.09 5.64 -2.15
N ILE A 116 18.10 6.72 -1.35
CA ILE A 116 17.72 6.69 0.07
C ILE A 116 16.26 6.27 0.21
N GLY A 117 15.35 6.91 -0.52
CA GLY A 117 13.92 6.58 -0.49
C GLY A 117 13.65 5.13 -0.91
N THR A 118 14.36 4.63 -1.93
CA THR A 118 14.22 3.24 -2.39
C THR A 118 14.75 2.27 -1.34
N ALA A 119 15.93 2.51 -0.78
CA ALA A 119 16.54 1.66 0.24
C ALA A 119 15.67 1.62 1.51
N ALA A 120 15.20 2.78 1.99
CA ALA A 120 14.39 2.87 3.20
C ALA A 120 13.01 2.21 3.02
N VAL A 121 12.35 2.37 1.87
CA VAL A 121 11.09 1.65 1.59
C VAL A 121 11.32 0.15 1.40
N THR A 122 12.43 -0.25 0.77
CA THR A 122 12.81 -1.67 0.64
C THR A 122 12.99 -2.31 2.02
N LEU A 123 13.76 -1.67 2.89
CA LEU A 123 13.98 -2.13 4.27
C LEU A 123 12.68 -2.19 5.05
N SER A 124 11.82 -1.17 4.90
CA SER A 124 10.50 -1.17 5.51
C SER A 124 9.62 -2.31 4.98
N GLY A 125 9.73 -2.66 3.70
CA GLY A 125 9.08 -3.83 3.12
C GLY A 125 9.57 -5.15 3.72
N LEU A 126 10.88 -5.26 4.00
CA LEU A 126 11.44 -6.43 4.68
C LEU A 126 10.93 -6.55 6.13
N ILE A 127 10.82 -5.44 6.85
CA ILE A 127 10.35 -5.45 8.25
C ILE A 127 8.83 -5.66 8.31
N LEU A 128 8.08 -4.97 7.44
CA LEU A 128 6.63 -4.86 7.52
C LEU A 128 5.89 -5.73 6.52
N GLY A 129 6.58 -6.48 5.65
CA GLY A 129 5.94 -7.30 4.61
C GLY A 129 5.00 -8.35 5.20
N GLY A 130 5.43 -9.05 6.26
CA GLY A 130 4.60 -9.96 7.03
C GLY A 130 3.34 -9.29 7.61
N PRO A 131 3.50 -8.25 8.46
CA PRO A 131 2.39 -7.46 8.99
C PRO A 131 1.44 -6.89 7.94
N THR A 132 1.97 -6.34 6.83
CA THR A 132 1.18 -5.77 5.73
C THR A 132 0.28 -6.83 5.12
N LEU A 133 0.84 -8.01 4.80
CA LEU A 133 0.09 -9.10 4.19
C LEU A 133 -0.91 -9.73 5.17
N TYR A 134 -0.58 -9.74 6.46
CA TYR A 134 -1.54 -10.10 7.51
C TYR A 134 -2.71 -9.11 7.54
N VAL A 135 -2.46 -7.80 7.53
CA VAL A 135 -3.49 -6.76 7.51
C VAL A 135 -4.42 -6.91 6.30
N MET A 136 -3.87 -7.21 5.12
CA MET A 136 -4.67 -7.48 3.92
C MET A 136 -5.61 -8.67 4.14
N ASP A 137 -5.12 -9.79 4.69
CA ASP A 137 -5.95 -10.97 4.98
C ASP A 137 -7.04 -10.67 6.03
N VAL A 138 -6.75 -9.86 7.05
CA VAL A 138 -7.75 -9.40 8.04
C VAL A 138 -8.79 -8.50 7.39
N PHE A 139 -8.35 -7.59 6.53
CA PHE A 139 -9.22 -6.66 5.84
C PHE A 139 -10.21 -7.40 4.94
N ARG A 140 -9.78 -8.45 4.22
CA ARG A 140 -10.66 -9.32 3.41
C ARG A 140 -11.76 -9.99 4.23
N ASP A 141 -11.44 -10.51 5.42
CA ASP A 141 -12.46 -11.05 6.33
C ASP A 141 -13.42 -9.95 6.78
N PHE A 142 -12.89 -8.77 7.07
CA PHE A 142 -13.72 -7.69 7.58
C PHE A 142 -14.72 -7.14 6.57
N VAL A 143 -14.35 -7.12 5.29
CA VAL A 143 -15.26 -6.75 4.19
C VAL A 143 -16.14 -7.92 3.73
N GLY A 144 -15.84 -9.15 4.16
CA GLY A 144 -16.64 -10.35 3.93
C GLY A 144 -16.32 -11.12 2.65
N PHE A 145 -15.09 -11.03 2.12
CA PHE A 145 -14.68 -11.76 0.91
C PHE A 145 -14.05 -13.13 1.18
N GLU A 146 -13.39 -13.30 2.34
CA GLU A 146 -12.68 -14.53 2.68
C GLU A 146 -12.63 -14.65 4.20
N LYS A 147 -13.14 -15.76 4.76
CA LYS A 147 -13.04 -15.98 6.21
C LYS A 147 -11.61 -16.39 6.55
N THR A 148 -11.04 -15.71 7.52
CA THR A 148 -9.68 -16.00 7.98
C THR A 148 -9.75 -16.70 9.34
N ASP A 149 -9.85 -18.03 9.31
CA ASP A 149 -10.21 -18.83 10.49
C ASP A 149 -9.12 -18.92 11.56
N ARG A 150 -7.83 -18.71 11.22
CA ARG A 150 -6.71 -18.92 12.15
C ARG A 150 -5.94 -17.67 12.58
N ARG A 151 -5.99 -16.60 11.80
CA ARG A 151 -5.14 -15.40 12.03
C ARG A 151 -5.83 -14.33 12.87
N ILE A 152 -7.15 -14.29 12.89
CA ILE A 152 -7.93 -13.26 13.56
C ILE A 152 -8.38 -13.79 14.93
N PRO A 153 -8.23 -13.03 16.04
CA PRO A 153 -8.73 -13.47 17.34
C PRO A 153 -10.24 -13.79 17.31
N ASN A 154 -10.64 -14.87 18.01
CA ASN A 154 -12.03 -15.35 18.09
C ASN A 154 -13.05 -14.24 18.39
N TYR A 155 -12.64 -13.23 19.18
CA TYR A 155 -13.45 -12.06 19.50
C TYR A 155 -13.91 -11.30 18.25
N PHE A 156 -13.01 -11.04 17.30
CA PHE A 156 -13.34 -10.31 16.06
C PHE A 156 -14.08 -11.21 15.07
N GLN A 157 -13.75 -12.50 15.02
CA GLN A 157 -14.42 -13.46 14.14
C GLN A 157 -15.92 -13.54 14.40
N ARG A 158 -16.33 -13.48 15.68
CA ARG A 158 -17.73 -13.55 16.13
C ARG A 158 -18.51 -12.24 15.97
N ARG A 159 -17.89 -11.15 15.53
CA ARG A 159 -18.59 -9.87 15.32
C ARG A 159 -19.44 -9.91 14.07
N SER A 160 -20.53 -9.13 14.08
CA SER A 160 -21.42 -9.00 12.93
C SER A 160 -20.69 -8.38 11.73
N VAL A 161 -21.12 -8.74 10.52
CA VAL A 161 -20.54 -8.23 9.26
C VAL A 161 -20.53 -6.70 9.21
N ARG A 162 -21.54 -6.05 9.81
CA ARG A 162 -21.62 -4.58 9.88
C ARG A 162 -20.48 -3.99 10.72
N ILE A 163 -20.24 -4.55 11.91
CA ILE A 163 -19.16 -4.08 12.80
C ILE A 163 -17.81 -4.27 12.12
N LYS A 164 -17.57 -5.44 11.50
CA LYS A 164 -16.33 -5.70 10.78
C LYS A 164 -16.09 -4.68 9.65
N LYS A 165 -17.12 -4.35 8.86
CA LYS A 165 -17.04 -3.31 7.83
C LYS A 165 -16.76 -1.93 8.41
N CYS A 166 -17.36 -1.56 9.55
CA CYS A 166 -17.04 -0.30 10.24
C CYS A 166 -15.57 -0.24 10.67
N ILE A 167 -15.01 -1.35 11.17
CA ILE A 167 -13.59 -1.41 11.52
C ILE A 167 -12.71 -1.26 10.27
N ALA A 168 -13.06 -1.94 9.16
CA ALA A 168 -12.34 -1.78 7.90
C ALA A 168 -12.39 -0.34 7.38
N MET A 169 -13.54 0.34 7.42
CA MET A 169 -13.64 1.76 7.04
C MET A 169 -12.82 2.65 7.97
N GLY A 170 -12.87 2.40 9.28
CA GLY A 170 -12.05 3.11 10.26
C GLY A 170 -10.56 2.97 9.96
N PHE A 171 -10.10 1.77 9.62
CA PHE A 171 -8.72 1.52 9.22
C PHE A 171 -8.29 2.35 8.00
N VAL A 172 -9.13 2.43 6.97
CA VAL A 172 -8.86 3.28 5.78
C VAL A 172 -8.79 4.75 6.17
N ALA A 173 -9.77 5.23 6.95
CA ALA A 173 -9.81 6.61 7.42
C ALA A 173 -8.56 6.95 8.25
N THR A 174 -8.13 6.06 9.16
CA THR A 174 -6.89 6.22 9.92
C THR A 174 -5.67 6.30 9.00
N GLY A 175 -5.57 5.45 7.98
CA GLY A 175 -4.48 5.50 7.00
C GLY A 175 -4.40 6.85 6.27
N ILE A 176 -5.55 7.39 5.84
CA ILE A 176 -5.63 8.71 5.19
C ILE A 176 -5.22 9.81 6.17
N CYS A 177 -5.78 9.82 7.39
CA CYS A 177 -5.47 10.82 8.40
C CYS A 177 -3.98 10.81 8.79
N LEU A 178 -3.40 9.63 9.01
CA LEU A 178 -1.98 9.51 9.33
C LEU A 178 -1.10 10.02 8.19
N THR A 179 -1.46 9.70 6.93
CA THR A 179 -0.76 10.22 5.75
C THR A 179 -0.80 11.75 5.72
N GLY A 180 -1.97 12.36 5.95
CA GLY A 180 -2.10 13.82 6.03
C GLY A 180 -1.30 14.45 7.18
N ILE A 181 -1.25 13.79 8.35
CA ILE A 181 -0.41 14.22 9.46
C ILE A 181 1.07 14.20 9.08
N MET A 182 1.54 13.17 8.35
CA MET A 182 2.94 13.08 7.92
C MET A 182 3.35 14.26 7.01
N TYR A 183 2.47 14.70 6.11
CA TYR A 183 2.70 15.93 5.33
C TYR A 183 2.69 17.16 6.22
N LYS A 184 1.70 17.30 7.11
CA LYS A 184 1.60 18.48 7.99
C LYS A 184 2.84 18.68 8.88
N ILE A 185 3.50 17.61 9.30
CA ILE A 185 4.69 17.74 10.14
C ILE A 185 5.96 17.96 9.31
N SER A 186 5.94 17.68 7.99
CA SER A 186 7.08 17.77 7.06
C SER A 186 7.80 19.12 7.16
N PRO A 187 9.14 19.19 6.96
CA PRO A 187 9.88 20.44 7.05
C PRO A 187 9.52 21.40 5.91
N ASP A 188 9.18 20.85 4.74
CA ASP A 188 8.57 21.59 3.65
C ASP A 188 7.11 21.83 4.05
N ASN A 189 6.78 23.04 4.51
CA ASN A 189 5.40 23.45 4.77
C ASN A 189 4.64 23.57 3.43
N PHE A 190 4.30 22.44 2.83
CA PHE A 190 3.57 22.41 1.57
C PHE A 190 2.15 22.94 1.78
N ASP A 191 1.89 24.12 1.22
CA ASP A 191 0.55 24.68 1.18
C ASP A 191 -0.23 24.01 0.04
N PHE A 192 -1.01 23.00 0.39
CA PHE A 192 -1.86 22.29 -0.56
C PHE A 192 -2.84 23.23 -1.28
N ALA A 193 -3.30 24.31 -0.62
CA ALA A 193 -4.22 25.26 -1.23
C ALA A 193 -3.52 26.06 -2.33
N GLU A 194 -2.29 26.52 -2.08
CA GLU A 194 -1.47 27.20 -3.08
C GLU A 194 -1.16 26.29 -4.28
N TYR A 195 -0.74 25.05 -4.03
CA TYR A 195 -0.46 24.09 -5.09
C TYR A 195 -1.69 23.75 -5.94
N ALA A 196 -2.86 23.57 -5.32
CA ALA A 196 -4.10 23.30 -6.05
C ALA A 196 -4.49 24.47 -6.97
N VAL A 197 -4.25 25.71 -6.53
CA VAL A 197 -4.45 26.91 -7.36
C VAL A 197 -3.47 26.93 -8.53
N GLU A 198 -2.17 26.75 -8.28
CA GLU A 198 -1.15 26.73 -9.34
C GLU A 198 -1.42 25.65 -10.39
N TYR A 199 -1.74 24.43 -9.96
CA TYR A 199 -2.05 23.32 -10.86
C TYR A 199 -3.29 23.60 -11.72
N SER A 200 -4.31 24.23 -11.13
CA SER A 200 -5.52 24.62 -11.87
C SER A 200 -5.23 25.66 -12.96
N GLU A 201 -4.31 26.59 -12.71
CA GLU A 201 -3.88 27.58 -13.71
C GLU A 201 -3.07 26.92 -14.83
N ARG A 202 -2.13 26.03 -14.50
CA ARG A 202 -1.37 25.28 -15.52
C ARG A 202 -2.29 24.47 -16.44
N ILE A 203 -3.32 23.81 -15.90
CA ILE A 203 -4.30 23.08 -16.73
C ILE A 203 -5.02 24.01 -17.71
N LYS A 204 -5.39 25.24 -17.30
CA LYS A 204 -6.04 26.20 -18.19
C LYS A 204 -5.16 26.55 -19.38
N ASP A 205 -3.84 26.61 -19.19
CA ASP A 205 -2.90 26.88 -20.27
C ASP A 205 -2.76 25.71 -21.26
N TYR A 206 -2.97 24.47 -20.81
CA TYR A 206 -2.97 23.29 -21.69
C TYR A 206 -4.28 23.07 -22.47
N ILE A 207 -5.38 23.70 -22.05
CA ILE A 207 -6.71 23.54 -22.68
C ILE A 207 -6.98 24.60 -23.77
N LYS A 208 -6.13 25.62 -23.87
CA LYS A 208 -6.18 26.62 -24.96
C LYS A 208 -5.43 26.14 -26.21
#